data_AF-A0A134ABV5-F1
#
_entry.id   AF-A0A134ABV5-F1
#
_cell.length_a   1.000
_cell.length_b   1.000
_cell.length_c   1.000
_cell.angle_alpha   90.00
_cell.angle_beta   90.00
_cell.angle_gamma   90.00
#
_symmetry.space_group_name_H-M   'P 1'
#
loop_
_entity.id
_entity.type
_entity.pdbx_description
1 polymer ?
#
loop_
_entity_poly.entity_id
_entity_poly.type
_entity_poly.pdbx_seq_one_letter_code
_entity_poly.pdbx_strand_id
1 'polypeptide(L)' 'MNYREKSEKLEKMVEQMENDDLTLEEMVALYEKSTALYKELEKDLSSLEQKVRILTDGMEKKEEDDESI' A
#
# COMPACT_ATOMS: atom_id res chain seq x y z
N MET A 1 0.38 4.50 10.92
CA MET A 1 0.54 3.08 10.61
C MET A 1 1.51 2.94 9.45
N ASN A 2 2.38 1.94 9.50
CA ASN A 2 3.20 1.54 8.36
C ASN A 2 2.39 0.67 7.38
N TYR A 3 2.97 0.36 6.22
CA TYR A 3 2.31 -0.43 5.18
C TYR A 3 1.79 -1.78 5.70
N ARG A 4 2.61 -2.51 6.47
CA ARG A 4 2.26 -3.81 7.04
C ARG A 4 1.06 -3.72 7.96
N GLU A 5 1.05 -2.76 8.88
CA GLU A 5 -0.07 -2.54 9.79
C GLU A 5 -1.37 -2.20 9.05
N LYS A 6 -1.28 -1.44 7.95
CA LYS A 6 -2.43 -1.14 7.09
C LYS A 6 -2.94 -2.39 6.36
N SER A 7 -2.04 -3.24 5.86
CA SER A 7 -2.39 -4.50 5.19
C SER A 7 -3.11 -5.45 6.15
N GLU A 8 -2.54 -5.68 7.35
CA GLU A 8 -3.13 -6.53 8.38
C GLU A 8 -4.51 -6.00 8.84
N LYS A 9 -4.69 -4.69 8.86
CA LYS A 9 -5.98 -4.07 9.18
C LYS A 9 -7.01 -4.27 8.05
N LEU A 10 -6.59 -4.17 6.79
CA LEU A 10 -7.46 -4.41 5.65
C LEU A 10 -7.92 -5.87 5.61
N GLU A 11 -7.00 -6.83 5.83
CA GLU A 11 -7.32 -8.26 5.94
C GLU A 11 -8.40 -8.52 6.99
N LYS A 12 -8.24 -7.97 8.20
CA LYS A 12 -9.25 -8.09 9.26
C LYS A 12 -10.60 -7.48 8.89
N MET A 13 -10.62 -6.38 8.14
CA MET A 13 -11.87 -5.77 7.69
C MET A 13 -12.58 -6.64 6.65
N VAL A 14 -11.83 -7.30 5.77
CA VAL A 14 -12.36 -8.26 4.80
C VAL A 14 -12.89 -9.50 5.52
N GLU A 15 -12.13 -10.08 6.45
CA GLU A 15 -12.59 -11.19 7.31
C GLU A 15 -13.88 -10.83 8.07
N GLN A 16 -14.00 -9.58 8.52
CA GLN A 16 -15.22 -9.10 9.17
C GLN A 16 -16.43 -9.14 8.23
N MET A 17 -16.26 -8.71 6.97
CA MET A 17 -17.34 -8.72 5.95
C MET A 17 -17.83 -10.13 5.60
N GLU A 18 -16.99 -11.14 5.77
CA GLU A 18 -17.35 -12.55 5.50
C GLU A 18 -18.24 -13.16 6.61
N ASN A 19 -18.49 -12.44 7.71
CA ASN A 19 -19.39 -12.91 8.76
C ASN A 19 -20.85 -12.59 8.43
N ASP A 20 -21.72 -13.60 8.52
CA ASP A 20 -23.17 -13.49 8.23
C ASP A 20 -23.97 -12.65 9.25
N ASP A 21 -23.35 -12.18 10.33
CA ASP A 21 -23.99 -11.42 11.41
C ASP A 21 -24.06 -9.90 11.16
N LEU A 22 -23.51 -9.40 10.05
CA LEU A 22 -23.52 -7.97 9.74
C LEU A 22 -24.84 -7.53 9.12
N THR A 23 -25.35 -6.38 9.57
CA THR A 23 -26.42 -5.68 8.86
C THR A 23 -25.91 -5.09 7.54
N LEU A 24 -26.83 -4.77 6.63
CA LEU A 24 -26.48 -4.14 5.35
C LEU A 24 -25.76 -2.80 5.57
N GLU A 25 -26.22 -1.99 6.52
CA GLU A 25 -25.61 -0.71 6.88
C GLU A 25 -24.18 -0.90 7.41
N GLU A 26 -23.93 -1.92 8.22
CA GLU A 26 -22.59 -2.26 8.72
C GLU A 26 -21.68 -2.76 7.60
N MET A 27 -22.19 -3.59 6.69
CA MET A 27 -21.45 -4.05 5.51
C MET A 27 -21.04 -2.88 4.62
N VAL A 28 -21.95 -1.93 4.35
CA VAL A 28 -21.65 -0.74 3.55
C VAL A 28 -20.59 0.12 4.24
N ALA A 29 -20.71 0.35 5.54
CA ALA A 29 -19.74 1.14 6.29
C ALA A 29 -18.34 0.47 6.34
N LEU A 30 -18.28 -0.85 6.47
CA LEU A 30 -17.03 -1.61 6.37
C LEU A 30 -16.44 -1.51 4.97
N TYR A 31 -17.26 -1.58 3.93
CA TYR A 31 -16.82 -1.52 2.54
C TYR A 31 -16.19 -0.18 2.19
N GLU A 32 -16.83 0.93 2.60
CA GLU A 32 -16.29 2.28 2.43
C GLU A 32 -14.94 2.44 3.12
N LYS A 33 -14.82 1.97 4.38
CA LYS A 33 -13.58 2.02 5.15
C LYS A 33 -12.47 1.19 4.50
N SER A 34 -12.79 -0.01 4.04
CA SER A 34 -11.84 -0.92 3.41
C SER A 34 -11.34 -0.36 2.09
N THR A 35 -12.23 0.22 1.29
CA THR A 35 -11.88 0.87 0.02
C THR A 35 -11.00 2.09 0.24
N ALA A 36 -11.27 2.88 1.28
CA ALA A 36 -10.41 4.02 1.64
C ALA A 36 -9.00 3.56 2.05
N LEU A 37 -8.90 2.54 2.91
CA LEU A 37 -7.63 1.98 3.36
C LEU A 37 -6.84 1.34 2.20
N TYR A 38 -7.52 0.64 1.29
CA TYR A 38 -6.92 0.10 0.07
C TYR A 38 -6.28 1.18 -0.79
N LYS A 39 -6.97 2.31 -1.03
CA LYS A 39 -6.41 3.44 -1.79
C LYS A 39 -5.18 4.06 -1.11
N GLU A 40 -5.16 4.07 0.22
CA GLU A 40 -3.95 4.50 0.94
C GLU A 40 -2.79 3.53 0.73
N LEU A 41 -3.03 2.22 0.76
CA LEU A 41 -2.01 1.20 0.50
C LEU A 41 -1.43 1.32 -0.92
N GLU A 42 -2.27 1.55 -1.93
CA GLU A 42 -1.80 1.79 -3.31
C GLU A 42 -0.87 3.01 -3.39
N LYS A 43 -1.25 4.11 -2.72
CA LYS A 43 -0.44 5.33 -2.69
C LYS A 43 0.89 5.10 -1.96
N ASP A 44 0.86 4.40 -0.83
CA ASP A 44 2.05 4.09 -0.05
C ASP A 44 3.01 3.21 -0.87
N LEU A 45 2.49 2.17 -1.53
CA LEU A 45 3.27 1.29 -2.40
C LEU A 45 3.92 2.05 -3.56
N SER A 46 3.13 2.84 -4.29
CA SER A 46 3.63 3.65 -5.40
C SER A 46 4.74 4.61 -4.96
N SER A 47 4.62 5.21 -3.77
CA SER A 47 5.66 6.07 -3.22
C SER A 47 6.95 5.31 -2.88
N LEU A 48 6.83 4.08 -2.36
CA LEU A 48 7.98 3.22 -2.07
C LEU A 48 8.67 2.77 -3.35
N GLU A 49 7.91 2.34 -4.36
CA GLU A 49 8.42 1.97 -5.69
C GLU A 49 9.15 3.13 -6.36
N GLN A 50 8.59 4.34 -6.30
CA GLN A 50 9.24 5.53 -6.84
C GLN A 50 10.56 5.83 -6.12
N LYS A 51 10.62 5.66 -4.80
CA LYS A 51 11.86 5.85 -4.03
C LYS A 51 12.92 4.83 -4.45
N VAL A 52 12.55 3.56 -4.59
CA VAL A 52 13.47 2.51 -5.06
C VAL A 52 14.01 2.88 -6.44
N ARG A 53 13.13 3.26 -7.37
CA ARG A 53 13.56 3.68 -8.72
C ARG A 53 14.56 4.84 -8.69
N ILE A 54 14.28 5.91 -7.95
CA ILE A 54 15.19 7.07 -7.86
C ILE A 54 16.56 6.65 -7.30
N LEU A 55 16.57 5.76 -6.31
CA LEU A 55 17.81 5.27 -5.73
C LEU A 55 18.61 4.40 -6.71
N THR A 56 17.94 3.49 -7.42
CA THR A 56 18.58 2.63 -8.43
C THR A 56 19.11 3.44 -9.62
N ASP A 57 18.29 4.32 -10.20
CA ASP A 57 18.69 5.19 -11.32
C ASP A 57 19.88 6.10 -10.92
N GLY A 58 19.91 6.55 -9.66
CA GLY A 58 21.01 7.34 -9.11
C GLY A 58 22.31 6.56 -8.85
N MET A 59 22.22 5.24 -8.67
CA MET A 59 23.39 4.36 -8.56
C MET A 59 23.99 4.08 -9.93
N GLU A 60 23.17 3.75 -10.94
CA GLU A 60 23.62 3.50 -12.31
C GLU A 60 24.35 4.70 -12.89
N LYS A 61 23.82 5.91 -12.69
CA LYS A 61 24.46 7.14 -13.18
C LYS A 61 25.83 7.43 -12.54
N LYS A 62 26.03 7.04 -11.28
CA LYS A 62 27.33 7.21 -10.61
C LYS A 62 28.38 6.23 -11.14
N GLU A 63 27.98 5.03 -11.50
CA GLU A 63 28.89 4.03 -12.06
C GLU A 63 29.37 4.43 -13.47
N GLU A 64 28.49 5.02 -14.30
CA GLU A 64 28.88 5.56 -15.61
C GLU A 64 29.84 6.76 -15.51
N ASP A 65 29.67 7.64 -14.51
CA ASP A 65 30.56 8.78 -14.29
C ASP A 65 31.96 8.32 -13.81
N ASP A 66 32.05 7.29 -12.96
CA ASP A 66 33.32 6.74 -12.44
C ASP A 66 34.10 5.88 -13.46
N GLU A 67 33.43 5.21 -14.41
CA GLU A 67 34.10 4.46 -15.50
C GLU A 67 34.61 5.35 -16.65
N SER A 68 34.25 6.64 -16.65
CA SER A 68 34.62 7.62 -17.69
C SER A 68 35.92 8.42 -17.42
N ILE A 69 36.62 8.13 -16.30
CA ILE A 69 37.88 8.76 -15.87
C ILE A 69 39.04 7.77 -15.97
#